data_AF-A0A1G9KBV8-F1
#
_entry.id   AF-A0A1G9KBV8-F1
#
_cell.length_a   1.000
_cell.length_b   1.000
_cell.length_c   1.000
_cell.angle_alpha   90.00
_cell.angle_beta   90.00
_cell.angle_gamma   90.00
#
_symmetry.space_group_name_H-M   'P 1'
#
loop_
_entity.id
_entity.type
_entity.pdbx_description
1 polymer ?
#
loop_
_entity_poly.entity_id
_entity_poly.type
_entity_poly.pdbx_seq_one_letter_code
_entity_poly.pdbx_strand_id
1 'polypeptide(L)'
;MKNLKNKKTTTTIIIGFVVLIIGIIYLINQKIPKSYKEKSSNSIQNQVSSNQNNNHKDLIEKLKSTNKISVYHDYHAESLDKIKPIYIKDKNIINDYLNLMSKNVKKSSEEMSGGSVKNQKLVFYTDNETIEVNYSYDDLDNFGFITYKGEDIYLDYDFFRLISSTYRYSPKESSIDEDARKLLKKYNWTPSFLIANHKIKISDDLKYAPEKGIDEVYWAYNLQFSKSIGLDFSNLLGEEVNAEVYYLLDPLPDLDTPIVDAKAVVLKHNKKIVGAYIDSGILNRALCSLDRKSFKEITGLTIEDYLIQNHIDKNSKLNESVQNLSTEELIKSYYKSQSDKDVNRYLSTLDMGAIVSLLDPDEFDIQAELFNKLDENNTIFKHANETEVLEVKDNGESSGIKDVSVKINILKCNQIIIDKGIYDMGVNMRKNENGVYKINSVGF
;
A
#
# COMPACT_ATOMS: atom_id res chain seq x y z
N MET A 1 20.33 58.62 51.32
CA MET A 1 20.17 57.20 51.69
C MET A 1 19.07 56.62 50.79
N LYS A 2 19.43 55.77 49.81
CA LYS A 2 19.27 54.29 49.86
C LYS A 2 17.79 53.90 50.07
N ASN A 3 17.14 53.06 49.26
CA ASN A 3 17.65 52.11 48.29
C ASN A 3 16.56 51.70 47.29
N LEU A 4 17.01 51.48 46.06
CA LEU A 4 16.36 50.77 44.97
C LEU A 4 16.19 49.26 45.27
N LYS A 5 15.31 48.64 44.46
CA LYS A 5 15.19 47.20 44.13
C LYS A 5 14.42 46.29 45.10
N ASN A 6 13.28 45.78 44.61
CA ASN A 6 13.21 44.36 44.23
C ASN A 6 11.98 44.06 43.35
N LYS A 7 12.20 44.12 42.04
CA LYS A 7 11.31 43.58 41.01
C LYS A 7 12.11 42.50 40.27
N LYS A 8 12.35 41.35 40.92
CA LYS A 8 13.16 40.25 40.36
C LYS A 8 12.80 38.83 40.85
N THR A 9 11.63 38.62 41.44
CA THR A 9 11.26 37.32 42.01
C THR A 9 10.19 36.55 41.23
N THR A 10 9.44 37.16 40.31
CA THR A 10 8.39 36.45 39.56
C THR A 10 8.87 35.89 38.22
N THR A 11 9.84 36.52 37.54
CA THR A 11 10.36 36.04 36.25
C THR A 11 11.31 34.84 36.42
N THR A 12 12.02 34.74 37.55
CA THR A 12 12.96 33.63 37.82
C THR A 12 12.25 32.32 38.16
N ILE A 13 11.05 32.37 38.74
CA ILE A 13 10.26 31.18 39.08
C ILE A 13 9.65 30.55 37.81
N ILE A 14 9.24 31.37 36.84
CA ILE A 14 8.69 30.89 35.55
C ILE A 14 9.80 30.30 34.68
N ILE A 15 11.00 30.88 34.67
CA ILE A 15 12.15 30.31 33.93
C ILE A 15 12.63 29.01 34.59
N GLY A 16 12.59 28.90 35.93
CA GLY A 16 12.90 27.65 36.63
C GLY A 16 11.94 26.50 36.31
N PHE A 17 10.63 26.78 36.17
CA PHE A 17 9.62 25.78 35.84
C PHE A 17 9.67 25.32 34.37
N VAL A 18 9.97 26.24 33.44
CA VAL A 18 10.12 25.90 32.02
C VAL A 18 11.40 25.08 31.77
N VAL A 19 12.50 25.36 32.47
CA VAL A 19 13.72 24.54 32.39
C VAL A 19 13.54 23.16 33.03
N LEU A 20 12.71 23.04 34.07
CA LEU A 20 12.39 21.74 34.69
C LEU A 20 11.48 20.88 33.78
N ILE A 21 10.52 21.49 33.08
CA ILE A 21 9.65 20.79 32.12
C ILE A 21 10.43 20.38 30.87
N ILE A 22 11.33 21.23 30.35
CA ILE A 22 12.22 20.86 29.23
C ILE A 22 13.22 19.76 29.65
N GLY A 23 13.72 19.79 30.89
CA GLY A 23 14.59 18.75 31.45
C GLY A 23 13.89 17.40 31.68
N ILE A 24 12.62 17.41 32.09
CA ILE A 24 11.80 16.20 32.25
C ILE A 24 11.37 15.63 30.89
N ILE A 25 11.05 16.47 29.90
CA ILE A 25 10.83 16.03 28.51
C ILE A 25 12.11 15.41 27.91
N TYR A 26 13.29 15.98 28.22
CA TYR A 26 14.58 15.44 27.78
C TYR A 26 14.93 14.10 28.48
N LEU A 27 14.54 13.91 29.75
CA LEU A 27 14.77 12.67 30.50
C LEU A 27 13.75 11.57 30.17
N ILE A 28 12.51 11.91 29.84
CA ILE A 28 11.50 10.95 29.36
C ILE A 28 11.85 10.47 27.95
N ASN A 29 12.39 11.35 27.09
CA ASN A 29 12.95 10.94 25.78
C ASN A 29 14.21 10.04 25.88
N GLN A 30 14.85 9.92 27.04
CA GLN A 30 15.98 8.99 27.23
C GLN A 30 15.59 7.61 27.79
N LYS A 31 14.32 7.37 28.15
CA LYS A 31 13.87 6.12 28.78
C LYS A 31 12.80 5.36 28.00
N ILE A 32 12.67 5.61 26.70
CA ILE A 32 12.09 4.65 25.77
C ILE A 32 13.19 3.60 25.47
N PRO A 33 12.93 2.30 25.61
CA PRO A 33 13.94 1.27 25.40
C PRO A 33 14.49 1.36 23.96
N LYS A 34 15.81 1.58 23.86
CA LYS A 34 16.59 1.48 22.63
C LYS A 34 16.64 0.04 22.11
N SER A 35 15.61 -0.37 21.39
CA SER A 35 15.73 -1.25 20.22
C SER A 35 14.85 -0.58 19.18
N TYR A 36 15.38 0.30 18.33
CA TYR A 36 16.02 -0.06 17.08
C TYR A 36 17.15 0.93 16.80
N LYS A 37 18.32 0.42 16.40
CA LYS A 37 19.43 1.25 15.95
C LYS A 37 18.99 2.07 14.74
N GLU A 38 19.35 3.35 14.75
CA GLU A 38 19.64 4.14 13.55
C GLU A 38 20.39 3.26 12.54
N LYS A 39 19.70 2.78 11.50
CA LYS A 39 20.33 2.64 10.19
C LYS A 39 20.46 4.05 9.64
N SER A 40 21.50 4.72 10.14
CA SER A 40 22.04 5.90 9.48
C SER A 40 22.30 5.53 8.02
N SER A 41 22.05 6.51 7.16
CA SER A 41 22.41 6.60 5.75
C SER A 41 23.78 5.96 5.44
N ASN A 42 23.77 4.65 5.31
CA ASN A 42 24.76 3.87 4.60
C ASN A 42 23.96 3.24 3.47
N SER A 43 24.20 3.78 2.27
CA SER A 43 23.98 3.12 1.00
C SER A 43 23.73 1.62 1.16
N ILE A 44 22.55 1.14 0.74
CA ILE A 44 22.41 -0.21 0.21
C ILE A 44 23.27 -0.21 -1.06
N GLN A 45 24.58 -0.27 -0.85
CA GLN A 45 25.51 -0.67 -1.86
C GLN A 45 25.26 -2.17 -1.94
N ASN A 46 24.47 -2.58 -2.94
CA ASN A 46 24.40 -3.95 -3.42
C ASN A 46 25.84 -4.45 -3.57
N GLN A 47 26.38 -5.06 -2.52
CA GLN A 47 27.65 -5.76 -2.56
C GLN A 47 27.37 -7.09 -3.26
N VAL A 48 27.23 -7.02 -4.58
CA VAL A 48 27.33 -8.15 -5.50
C VAL A 48 28.57 -8.93 -5.06
N SER A 49 28.37 -10.13 -4.53
CA SER A 49 29.48 -10.97 -4.12
C SER A 49 30.22 -11.41 -5.39
N SER A 50 31.47 -10.98 -5.56
CA SER A 50 32.27 -11.29 -6.74
C SER A 50 32.71 -12.76 -6.84
N ASN A 51 32.33 -13.59 -5.87
CA ASN A 51 32.51 -15.04 -5.93
C ASN A 51 31.23 -15.68 -6.48
N GLN A 52 31.02 -15.56 -7.79
CA GLN A 52 30.06 -16.40 -8.50
C GLN A 52 30.48 -17.85 -8.33
N ASN A 53 29.69 -18.63 -7.59
CA ASN A 53 29.88 -20.07 -7.47
C ASN A 53 29.84 -20.71 -8.88
N ASN A 54 30.68 -21.71 -9.14
CA ASN A 54 30.76 -22.41 -10.41
C ASN A 54 29.39 -22.96 -10.86
N ASN A 55 28.55 -23.40 -9.91
CA ASN A 55 27.19 -23.86 -10.20
C ASN A 55 26.26 -22.74 -10.67
N HIS A 56 26.39 -21.53 -10.10
CA HIS A 56 25.61 -20.38 -10.55
C HIS A 56 26.02 -19.95 -11.96
N LYS A 57 27.32 -19.90 -12.27
CA LYS A 57 27.79 -19.59 -13.63
C LYS A 57 27.31 -20.62 -14.66
N ASP A 58 27.41 -21.90 -14.31
CA ASP A 58 26.90 -23.02 -15.14
C ASP A 58 25.40 -22.85 -15.43
N LEU A 59 24.61 -22.56 -14.40
CA LEU A 59 23.17 -22.33 -14.56
C LEU A 59 22.90 -21.16 -15.51
N ILE A 60 23.48 -19.99 -15.27
CA ILE A 60 23.24 -18.81 -16.11
C ILE A 60 23.64 -19.05 -17.58
N GLU A 61 24.77 -19.73 -17.83
CA GLU A 61 25.20 -20.05 -19.18
C GLU A 61 24.17 -20.91 -19.92
N LYS A 62 23.67 -21.96 -19.25
CA LYS A 62 22.66 -22.86 -19.82
C LYS A 62 21.32 -22.16 -20.08
N LEU A 63 20.96 -21.19 -19.25
CA LEU A 63 19.68 -20.49 -19.35
C LEU A 63 19.63 -19.41 -20.46
N LYS A 64 20.75 -19.05 -21.10
CA LYS A 64 20.79 -18.00 -22.13
C LYS A 64 19.86 -18.25 -23.33
N SER A 65 19.64 -19.50 -23.71
CA SER A 65 18.76 -19.89 -24.82
C SER A 65 17.34 -20.24 -24.36
N THR A 66 16.93 -19.78 -23.17
CA THR A 66 15.56 -19.98 -22.67
C THR A 66 14.56 -19.33 -23.63
N ASN A 67 13.61 -20.13 -24.10
CA ASN A 67 12.51 -19.67 -24.96
C ASN A 67 11.14 -19.75 -24.28
N LYS A 68 11.06 -20.42 -23.13
CA LYS A 68 9.86 -20.54 -22.32
C LYS A 68 10.22 -20.81 -20.85
N ILE A 69 9.46 -20.25 -19.93
CA ILE A 69 9.53 -20.53 -18.49
C ILE A 69 8.16 -21.03 -18.02
N SER A 70 8.12 -22.09 -17.22
CA SER A 70 6.94 -22.48 -16.45
C SER A 70 7.15 -22.10 -14.99
N VAL A 71 6.24 -21.29 -14.46
CA VAL A 71 6.24 -20.86 -13.06
C VAL A 71 5.21 -21.67 -12.29
N TYR A 72 5.68 -22.53 -11.40
CA TYR A 72 4.86 -23.21 -10.41
C TYR A 72 4.97 -22.43 -9.10
N HIS A 73 3.88 -21.77 -8.75
CA HIS A 73 3.80 -20.93 -7.58
C HIS A 73 2.40 -21.10 -6.99
N ASP A 74 2.32 -21.40 -5.70
CA ASP A 74 1.08 -21.28 -4.94
C ASP A 74 1.45 -21.08 -3.47
N TYR A 75 1.14 -19.89 -2.96
CA TYR A 75 1.39 -19.50 -1.58
C TYR A 75 0.62 -20.37 -0.57
N HIS A 76 -0.50 -20.98 -0.99
CA HIS A 76 -1.38 -21.79 -0.15
C HIS A 76 -1.42 -23.28 -0.53
N ALA A 77 -0.62 -23.73 -1.50
CA ALA A 77 -0.68 -25.11 -1.96
C ALA A 77 -0.29 -26.11 -0.87
N GLU A 78 -1.19 -27.05 -0.59
CA GLU A 78 -0.90 -28.24 0.22
C GLU A 78 0.08 -29.21 -0.49
N SER A 79 0.22 -29.13 -1.82
CA SER A 79 1.11 -30.00 -2.61
C SER A 79 1.42 -29.41 -4.00
N LEU A 80 2.67 -29.55 -4.45
CA LEU A 80 3.18 -29.09 -5.75
C LEU A 80 2.48 -29.75 -6.96
N ASP A 81 2.01 -30.99 -6.81
CA ASP A 81 1.41 -31.76 -7.91
C ASP A 81 0.06 -31.18 -8.37
N LYS A 82 -0.54 -30.32 -7.55
CA LYS A 82 -1.81 -29.63 -7.85
C LYS A 82 -1.61 -28.25 -8.49
N ILE A 83 -0.39 -27.72 -8.50
CA ILE A 83 -0.11 -26.37 -9.00
C ILE A 83 -0.12 -26.38 -10.52
N LYS A 84 -1.02 -25.59 -11.11
CA LYS A 84 -1.01 -25.32 -12.55
C LYS A 84 0.03 -24.25 -12.86
N PRO A 85 0.99 -24.50 -13.78
CA PRO A 85 2.01 -23.52 -14.08
C PRO A 85 1.47 -22.37 -14.93
N ILE A 86 2.07 -21.21 -14.76
CA ILE A 86 1.97 -20.10 -15.70
C ILE A 86 3.12 -20.20 -16.69
N TYR A 87 2.79 -20.08 -17.98
CA TYR A 87 3.76 -20.17 -19.06
C TYR A 87 4.15 -18.78 -19.57
N ILE A 88 5.42 -18.46 -19.45
CA ILE A 88 6.00 -17.23 -20.00
C ILE A 88 6.72 -17.59 -21.31
N LYS A 89 6.36 -16.90 -22.40
CA LYS A 89 6.99 -17.06 -23.73
C LYS A 89 7.51 -15.74 -24.30
N ASP A 90 7.12 -14.61 -23.70
CA ASP A 90 7.58 -13.30 -24.11
C ASP A 90 9.07 -13.13 -23.79
N LYS A 91 9.86 -12.74 -24.78
CA LYS A 91 11.31 -12.64 -24.64
C LYS A 91 11.75 -11.56 -23.65
N ASN A 92 11.00 -10.47 -23.53
CA ASN A 92 11.33 -9.40 -22.59
C ASN A 92 11.13 -9.87 -21.16
N ILE A 93 9.99 -10.52 -20.87
CA ILE A 93 9.73 -11.07 -19.53
C ILE A 93 10.75 -12.17 -19.21
N ILE A 94 11.06 -13.07 -20.15
CA ILE A 94 12.12 -14.06 -19.97
C ILE A 94 13.46 -13.38 -19.65
N ASN A 95 13.83 -12.33 -20.38
CA ASN A 95 15.06 -11.59 -20.11
C ASN A 95 15.06 -10.94 -18.71
N ASP A 96 13.91 -10.46 -18.22
CA ASP A 96 13.80 -9.92 -16.86
C ASP A 96 14.14 -10.99 -15.80
N TYR A 97 13.58 -12.20 -15.95
CA TYR A 97 13.92 -13.35 -15.11
C TYR A 97 15.42 -13.68 -15.16
N LEU A 98 16.00 -13.75 -16.37
CA LEU A 98 17.42 -14.08 -16.54
C LEU A 98 18.33 -12.99 -15.97
N ASN A 99 17.98 -11.72 -16.15
CA ASN A 99 18.72 -10.58 -15.64
C ASN A 99 18.74 -10.56 -14.12
N LEU A 100 17.59 -10.80 -13.47
CA LEU A 100 17.51 -10.88 -12.02
C LEU A 100 18.23 -12.12 -11.48
N MET A 101 18.05 -13.28 -12.12
CA MET A 101 18.72 -14.51 -11.72
C MET A 101 20.25 -14.40 -11.83
N SER A 102 20.78 -13.63 -12.78
CA SER A 102 22.23 -13.45 -12.94
C SER A 102 22.93 -12.75 -11.76
N LYS A 103 22.15 -12.10 -10.89
CA LYS A 103 22.63 -11.33 -9.73
C LYS A 103 22.47 -12.17 -8.47
N ASN A 104 23.54 -12.89 -8.08
CA ASN A 104 23.56 -13.53 -6.77
C ASN A 104 23.91 -12.54 -5.66
N VAL A 105 23.32 -12.78 -4.50
CA VAL A 105 23.58 -12.03 -3.28
C VAL A 105 24.23 -12.93 -2.24
N LYS A 106 24.71 -12.33 -1.14
CA LYS A 106 25.23 -13.11 -0.02
C LYS A 106 24.09 -13.90 0.63
N LYS A 107 24.42 -15.08 1.14
CA LYS A 107 23.52 -15.87 1.98
C LYS A 107 22.98 -15.01 3.14
N SER A 108 21.67 -15.09 3.37
CA SER A 108 21.03 -14.46 4.53
C SER A 108 21.49 -15.13 5.83
N SER A 109 21.62 -14.33 6.89
CA SER A 109 21.79 -14.83 8.26
C SER A 109 20.47 -15.21 8.92
N GLU A 110 19.34 -14.76 8.35
CA GLU A 110 18.01 -15.02 8.88
C GLU A 110 17.55 -16.44 8.54
N GLU A 111 16.68 -16.98 9.39
CA GLU A 111 15.99 -18.24 9.14
C GLU A 111 14.63 -17.96 8.52
N MET A 112 14.19 -18.83 7.59
CA MET A 112 12.87 -18.71 6.98
C MET A 112 11.77 -18.82 8.04
N SER A 113 10.93 -17.78 8.13
CA SER A 113 9.77 -17.68 8.99
C SER A 113 8.72 -18.76 8.69
N GLY A 114 7.73 -18.86 9.57
CA GLY A 114 6.60 -19.79 9.39
C GLY A 114 5.73 -19.51 8.17
N GLY A 115 5.72 -18.26 7.69
CA GLY A 115 4.93 -17.81 6.54
C GLY A 115 5.67 -17.82 5.20
N SER A 116 6.93 -18.27 5.17
CA SER A 116 7.72 -18.29 3.94
C SER A 116 7.20 -19.27 2.89
N VAL A 117 7.43 -18.91 1.62
CA VAL A 117 7.17 -19.77 0.47
C VAL A 117 8.30 -20.79 0.34
N LYS A 118 7.97 -22.08 0.36
CA LYS A 118 8.96 -23.17 0.36
C LYS A 118 8.76 -24.13 -0.80
N ASN A 119 9.89 -24.62 -1.32
CA ASN A 119 9.99 -25.74 -2.26
C ASN A 119 9.14 -25.59 -3.53
N GLN A 120 8.95 -24.38 -4.01
CA GLN A 120 8.24 -24.12 -5.27
C GLN A 120 9.18 -24.36 -6.46
N LYS A 121 8.67 -24.29 -7.69
CA LYS A 121 9.41 -24.75 -8.87
C LYS A 121 9.37 -23.77 -10.05
N LEU A 122 10.52 -23.63 -10.72
CA LEU A 122 10.65 -23.03 -12.04
C LEU A 122 11.19 -24.06 -13.02
N VAL A 123 10.63 -24.09 -14.24
CA VAL A 123 11.13 -24.94 -15.33
C VAL A 123 11.45 -24.07 -16.53
N PHE A 124 12.72 -24.08 -16.93
CA PHE A 124 13.24 -23.36 -18.08
C PHE A 124 13.37 -24.32 -19.26
N TYR A 125 12.83 -23.93 -20.41
CA TYR A 125 12.96 -24.68 -21.65
C TYR A 125 13.95 -23.93 -22.54
N THR A 126 15.11 -24.53 -22.73
CA THR A 126 16.18 -23.99 -23.56
C THR A 126 16.20 -24.72 -24.89
N ASP A 127 17.06 -24.28 -25.82
CA ASP A 127 17.23 -24.97 -27.10
C ASP A 127 17.84 -26.38 -26.95
N ASN A 128 18.57 -26.63 -25.85
CA ASN A 128 19.36 -27.85 -25.66
C ASN A 128 18.78 -28.79 -24.61
N GLU A 129 18.14 -28.25 -23.57
CA GLU A 129 17.68 -29.02 -22.42
C GLU A 129 16.51 -28.35 -21.69
N THR A 130 15.87 -29.11 -20.80
CA THR A 130 14.91 -28.58 -19.83
C THR A 130 15.59 -28.54 -18.47
N ILE A 131 15.58 -27.38 -17.82
CA ILE A 131 16.26 -27.13 -16.55
C ILE A 131 15.22 -26.82 -15.49
N GLU A 132 15.23 -27.61 -14.43
CA GLU A 132 14.36 -27.43 -13.28
C GLU A 132 15.17 -26.88 -12.11
N VAL A 133 14.62 -25.87 -11.44
CA VAL A 133 15.15 -25.34 -10.17
C VAL A 133 14.01 -25.24 -9.18
N ASN A 134 14.30 -25.60 -7.94
CA ASN A 134 13.39 -25.32 -6.82
C ASN A 134 13.72 -23.96 -6.24
N TYR A 135 12.76 -23.29 -5.63
CA TYR A 135 12.97 -22.02 -4.98
C TYR A 135 12.17 -21.89 -3.69
N SER A 136 12.69 -21.07 -2.78
CA SER A 136 12.05 -20.71 -1.53
C SER A 136 12.39 -19.26 -1.21
N TYR A 137 11.45 -18.51 -0.63
CA TYR A 137 11.66 -17.12 -0.23
C TYR A 137 10.80 -16.74 0.97
N ASP A 138 11.23 -15.69 1.67
CA ASP A 138 10.53 -15.10 2.79
C ASP A 138 10.28 -13.62 2.53
N ASP A 139 9.00 -13.24 2.59
CA ASP A 139 8.58 -11.86 2.42
C ASP A 139 8.94 -11.03 3.65
N LEU A 140 8.83 -11.60 4.86
CA LEU A 140 9.06 -10.87 6.12
C LEU A 140 10.46 -10.27 6.20
N ASP A 141 11.45 -11.04 5.76
CA ASP A 141 12.87 -10.72 5.84
C ASP A 141 13.49 -10.39 4.47
N ASN A 142 12.68 -10.36 3.40
CA ASN A 142 13.08 -10.03 2.03
C ASN A 142 14.32 -10.80 1.54
N PHE A 143 14.28 -12.13 1.62
CA PHE A 143 15.35 -12.96 1.05
C PHE A 143 14.82 -14.27 0.49
N GLY A 144 15.60 -14.91 -0.38
CA GLY A 144 15.29 -16.24 -0.88
C GLY A 144 16.46 -16.85 -1.64
N PHE A 145 16.26 -18.10 -2.05
CA PHE A 145 17.24 -18.84 -2.84
C PHE A 145 16.57 -19.77 -3.83
N ILE A 146 17.33 -20.13 -4.86
CA ILE A 146 17.02 -21.28 -5.73
C ILE A 146 17.97 -22.42 -5.38
N THR A 147 17.52 -23.66 -5.49
CA THR A 147 18.36 -24.85 -5.32
C THR A 147 18.65 -25.47 -6.67
N TYR A 148 19.93 -25.55 -7.04
CA TYR A 148 20.42 -26.15 -8.27
C TYR A 148 21.58 -27.09 -7.98
N LYS A 149 21.50 -28.34 -8.47
CA LYS A 149 22.50 -29.40 -8.23
C LYS A 149 22.83 -29.62 -6.73
N GLY A 150 21.82 -29.46 -5.87
CA GLY A 150 21.96 -29.64 -4.41
C GLY A 150 22.59 -28.45 -3.68
N GLU A 151 22.77 -27.32 -4.35
CA GLU A 151 23.32 -26.09 -3.76
C GLU A 151 22.29 -24.95 -3.81
N ASP A 152 22.20 -24.20 -2.71
CA ASP A 152 21.38 -22.99 -2.62
C ASP A 152 22.12 -21.76 -3.14
N ILE A 153 21.55 -21.14 -4.17
CA ILE A 153 22.01 -19.89 -4.77
C ILE A 153 21.07 -18.79 -4.30
N TYR A 154 21.58 -17.89 -3.46
CA TYR A 154 20.83 -16.75 -2.94
C TYR A 154 20.75 -15.66 -4.00
N LEU A 155 19.54 -15.16 -4.23
CA LEU A 155 19.24 -14.15 -5.25
C LEU A 155 18.68 -12.89 -4.61
N ASP A 156 18.77 -11.78 -5.34
CA ASP A 156 18.10 -10.54 -4.97
C ASP A 156 16.59 -10.78 -4.84
N TYR A 157 15.97 -10.18 -3.82
CA TYR A 157 14.57 -10.43 -3.50
C TYR A 157 13.59 -10.00 -4.61
N ASP A 158 14.00 -9.05 -5.46
CA ASP A 158 13.24 -8.64 -6.64
C ASP A 158 12.98 -9.80 -7.61
N PHE A 159 13.83 -10.84 -7.62
CA PHE A 159 13.58 -12.07 -8.38
C PHE A 159 12.31 -12.79 -7.91
N PHE A 160 12.11 -12.88 -6.59
CA PHE A 160 10.95 -13.57 -6.01
C PHE A 160 9.68 -12.71 -6.10
N ARG A 161 9.81 -11.38 -6.02
CA ARG A 161 8.71 -10.45 -6.33
C ARG A 161 8.19 -10.63 -7.75
N LEU A 162 9.08 -10.77 -8.75
CA LEU A 162 8.67 -11.03 -10.13
C LEU A 162 7.95 -12.39 -10.27
N ILE A 163 8.38 -13.42 -9.54
CA ILE A 163 7.69 -14.72 -9.49
C ILE A 163 6.27 -14.56 -8.96
N SER A 164 6.13 -13.94 -7.79
CA SER A 164 4.84 -13.70 -7.14
C SER A 164 3.91 -12.88 -8.02
N SER A 165 4.42 -11.80 -8.63
CA SER A 165 3.66 -10.96 -9.56
C SER A 165 3.28 -11.68 -10.85
N THR A 166 4.14 -12.55 -11.39
CA THR A 166 3.80 -13.38 -12.54
C THR A 166 2.67 -14.35 -12.18
N TYR A 167 2.69 -14.93 -10.97
CA TYR A 167 1.58 -15.72 -10.47
C TYR A 167 0.27 -14.93 -10.42
N ARG A 168 0.33 -13.76 -9.78
CA ARG A 168 -0.83 -12.90 -9.57
C ARG A 168 -1.47 -12.40 -10.87
N TYR A 169 -0.67 -11.97 -11.84
CA TYR A 169 -1.17 -11.30 -13.06
C TYR A 169 -1.19 -12.19 -14.30
N SER A 170 -0.49 -13.34 -14.29
CA SER A 170 -0.43 -14.27 -15.42
C SER A 170 -0.13 -13.61 -16.78
N PRO A 171 0.92 -12.77 -16.90
CA PRO A 171 1.18 -12.00 -18.11
C PRO A 171 1.50 -12.93 -19.29
N LYS A 172 0.84 -12.66 -20.44
CA LYS A 172 1.10 -13.40 -21.69
C LYS A 172 2.23 -12.77 -22.52
N GLU A 173 2.31 -11.45 -22.47
CA GLU A 173 3.23 -10.59 -23.21
C GLU A 173 3.59 -9.36 -22.38
N SER A 174 4.72 -8.75 -22.71
CA SER A 174 5.20 -7.54 -22.03
C SER A 174 4.30 -6.33 -22.34
N SER A 175 3.93 -6.12 -23.61
CA SER A 175 2.98 -5.07 -24.06
C SER A 175 3.20 -3.69 -23.45
N ILE A 176 4.45 -3.24 -23.43
CA ILE A 176 4.84 -1.91 -22.95
C ILE A 176 4.85 -0.92 -24.11
N ASP A 177 3.99 0.09 -24.04
CA ASP A 177 4.00 1.20 -24.99
C ASP A 177 5.32 1.99 -24.94
N GLU A 178 5.79 2.44 -26.11
CA GLU A 178 7.12 3.05 -26.23
C GLU A 178 7.21 4.42 -25.54
N ASP A 179 6.13 5.21 -25.55
CA ASP A 179 6.13 6.50 -24.86
C ASP A 179 6.05 6.31 -23.34
N ALA A 180 5.28 5.31 -22.87
CA ALA A 180 5.28 4.90 -21.48
C ALA A 180 6.68 4.40 -21.05
N ARG A 181 7.33 3.55 -21.86
CA ARG A 181 8.71 3.08 -21.63
C ARG A 181 9.69 4.22 -21.50
N LYS A 182 9.66 5.20 -22.41
CA LYS A 182 10.53 6.38 -22.37
C LYS A 182 10.29 7.22 -21.11
N LEU A 183 9.02 7.44 -20.74
CA LEU A 183 8.67 8.19 -19.54
C LEU A 183 9.19 7.49 -18.29
N LEU A 184 8.90 6.20 -18.12
CA LEU A 184 9.32 5.43 -16.94
C LEU A 184 10.84 5.35 -16.84
N LYS A 185 11.52 5.09 -17.96
CA LYS A 185 12.98 5.07 -18.02
C LYS A 185 13.62 6.42 -17.66
N LYS A 186 13.00 7.54 -18.06
CA LYS A 186 13.47 8.90 -17.68
C LYS A 186 13.55 9.06 -16.16
N TYR A 187 12.70 8.37 -15.41
CA TYR A 187 12.64 8.40 -13.95
C TYR A 187 13.26 7.17 -13.28
N ASN A 188 14.05 6.38 -14.02
CA ASN A 188 14.70 5.16 -13.53
C ASN A 188 13.72 4.09 -13.01
N TRP A 189 12.61 3.91 -13.73
CA TRP A 189 11.71 2.77 -13.57
C TRP A 189 11.81 1.82 -14.76
N THR A 190 11.73 0.53 -14.46
CA THR A 190 11.90 -0.58 -15.38
C THR A 190 10.58 -1.35 -15.51
N PRO A 191 9.72 -0.99 -16.48
CA PRO A 191 8.50 -1.73 -16.72
C PRO A 191 8.81 -3.12 -17.30
N SER A 192 8.12 -4.15 -16.77
CA SER A 192 8.25 -5.54 -17.23
C SER A 192 7.07 -5.97 -18.11
N PHE A 193 5.84 -5.79 -17.61
CA PHE A 193 4.64 -6.12 -18.36
C PHE A 193 3.45 -5.23 -18.00
N LEU A 194 2.50 -5.14 -18.95
CA LEU A 194 1.20 -4.50 -18.77
C LEU A 194 0.30 -5.40 -17.90
N ILE A 195 -0.17 -4.86 -16.78
CA ILE A 195 -1.14 -5.49 -15.88
C ILE A 195 -2.55 -5.26 -16.42
N ALA A 196 -2.86 -4.01 -16.78
CA ALA A 196 -4.22 -3.56 -17.04
C ALA A 196 -4.24 -2.41 -18.05
N ASN A 197 -5.30 -2.33 -18.85
CA ASN A 197 -5.52 -1.26 -19.82
C ASN A 197 -7.01 -0.95 -19.95
N HIS A 198 -7.43 0.20 -19.43
CA HIS A 198 -8.84 0.53 -19.25
C HIS A 198 -9.15 1.95 -19.70
N LYS A 199 -10.33 2.12 -20.29
CA LYS A 199 -10.95 3.43 -20.43
C LYS A 199 -11.67 3.77 -19.14
N ILE A 200 -11.36 4.93 -18.59
CA ILE A 200 -11.91 5.44 -17.34
C ILE A 200 -12.32 6.90 -17.53
N LYS A 201 -13.41 7.31 -16.91
CA LYS A 201 -13.82 8.71 -16.86
C LYS A 201 -13.22 9.34 -15.60
N ILE A 202 -12.49 10.44 -15.76
CA ILE A 202 -12.02 11.22 -14.60
C ILE A 202 -13.24 11.94 -14.00
N SER A 203 -13.36 11.99 -12.68
CA SER A 203 -14.45 12.69 -12.00
C SER A 203 -14.64 14.12 -12.52
N ASP A 204 -15.89 14.58 -12.61
CA ASP A 204 -16.24 15.91 -13.14
C ASP A 204 -15.69 17.04 -12.25
N ASP A 205 -15.53 16.76 -10.96
CA ASP A 205 -14.74 17.55 -10.02
C ASP A 205 -13.99 16.62 -9.07
N LEU A 206 -13.09 17.18 -8.26
CA LEU A 206 -12.28 16.44 -7.28
C LEU A 206 -12.77 16.66 -5.84
N LYS A 207 -13.99 17.19 -5.67
CA LYS A 207 -14.54 17.47 -4.35
C LYS A 207 -15.24 16.23 -3.79
N TYR A 208 -14.61 15.63 -2.79
CA TYR A 208 -15.13 14.50 -2.05
C TYR A 208 -16.44 14.85 -1.33
N ALA A 209 -17.44 14.00 -1.56
CA ALA A 209 -18.68 13.92 -0.81
C ALA A 209 -19.05 12.44 -0.70
N PRO A 210 -19.59 11.96 0.44
CA PRO A 210 -19.98 10.55 0.61
C PRO A 210 -20.93 10.03 -0.49
N GLU A 211 -21.78 10.90 -1.03
CA GLU A 211 -22.70 10.56 -2.13
C GLU A 211 -22.03 10.40 -3.51
N LYS A 212 -20.80 10.87 -3.68
CA LYS A 212 -20.03 10.75 -4.93
C LYS A 212 -19.13 9.52 -4.96
N GLY A 213 -18.66 9.10 -3.79
CA GLY A 213 -17.77 7.94 -3.63
C GLY A 213 -16.35 8.35 -3.24
N ILE A 214 -15.42 7.40 -3.31
CA ILE A 214 -14.02 7.60 -2.93
C ILE A 214 -13.10 7.89 -4.12
N ASP A 215 -13.61 7.80 -5.34
CA ASP A 215 -12.86 8.06 -6.58
C ASP A 215 -12.33 9.49 -6.63
N GLU A 216 -13.11 10.47 -6.14
CA GLU A 216 -12.67 11.86 -6.05
C GLU A 216 -11.39 11.99 -5.23
N VAL A 217 -11.30 11.23 -4.13
CA VAL A 217 -10.12 11.20 -3.26
C VAL A 217 -8.93 10.67 -4.04
N TYR A 218 -9.12 9.54 -4.73
CA TYR A 218 -8.09 8.92 -5.57
C TYR A 218 -7.53 9.88 -6.62
N TRP A 219 -8.41 10.53 -7.39
CA TRP A 219 -8.00 11.47 -8.42
C TRP A 219 -7.33 12.72 -7.83
N ALA A 220 -7.82 13.23 -6.70
CA ALA A 220 -7.34 14.46 -6.08
C ALA A 220 -5.86 14.41 -5.68
N TYR A 221 -5.41 13.33 -5.03
CA TYR A 221 -4.02 13.21 -4.61
C TYR A 221 -3.11 12.76 -5.77
N ASN A 222 -3.57 11.84 -6.64
CA ASN A 222 -2.78 11.38 -7.80
C ASN A 222 -2.52 12.50 -8.82
N LEU A 223 -3.41 13.48 -8.91
CA LEU A 223 -3.16 14.70 -9.67
C LEU A 223 -1.89 15.42 -9.19
N GLN A 224 -1.60 15.45 -7.89
CA GLN A 224 -0.40 16.12 -7.39
C GLN A 224 0.87 15.34 -7.71
N PHE A 225 0.84 14.01 -7.63
CA PHE A 225 1.95 13.17 -8.08
C PHE A 225 2.26 13.35 -9.57
N SER A 226 1.21 13.45 -10.39
CA SER A 226 1.36 13.75 -11.81
C SER A 226 1.93 15.15 -12.04
N LYS A 227 1.43 16.16 -11.32
CA LYS A 227 1.89 17.55 -11.46
C LYS A 227 3.36 17.71 -11.11
N SER A 228 3.87 16.99 -10.11
CA SER A 228 5.27 17.08 -9.69
C SER A 228 6.26 16.68 -10.80
N ILE A 229 5.82 15.86 -11.75
CA ILE A 229 6.61 15.42 -12.91
C ILE A 229 6.28 16.18 -14.20
N GLY A 230 5.48 17.26 -14.10
CA GLY A 230 5.12 18.13 -15.22
C GLY A 230 3.95 17.63 -16.08
N LEU A 231 3.18 16.67 -15.58
CA LEU A 231 1.96 16.18 -16.23
C LEU A 231 0.73 16.66 -15.47
N ASP A 232 -0.22 17.30 -16.13
CA ASP A 232 -1.40 17.87 -15.48
C ASP A 232 -2.67 17.48 -16.23
N PHE A 233 -3.47 16.59 -15.61
CA PHE A 233 -4.74 16.14 -16.15
C PHE A 233 -5.95 16.91 -15.58
N SER A 234 -5.74 18.03 -14.87
CA SER A 234 -6.86 18.82 -14.32
C SER A 234 -7.77 19.46 -15.38
N ASN A 235 -7.29 19.64 -16.61
CA ASN A 235 -8.12 20.10 -17.73
C ASN A 235 -8.94 18.97 -18.38
N LEU A 236 -8.85 17.75 -17.86
CA LEU A 236 -9.54 16.56 -18.35
C LEU A 236 -10.55 16.01 -17.34
N LEU A 237 -10.93 16.80 -16.33
CA LEU A 237 -12.03 16.44 -15.43
C LEU A 237 -13.30 16.24 -16.24
N GLY A 238 -14.00 15.14 -15.99
CA GLY A 238 -15.18 14.73 -16.74
C GLY A 238 -14.90 14.07 -18.10
N GLU A 239 -13.65 14.01 -18.54
CA GLU A 239 -13.26 13.37 -19.81
C GLU A 239 -12.86 11.91 -19.61
N GLU A 240 -12.98 11.12 -20.69
CA GLU A 240 -12.46 9.75 -20.73
C GLU A 240 -10.96 9.74 -21.05
N VAL A 241 -10.20 8.99 -20.26
CA VAL A 241 -8.78 8.69 -20.50
C VAL A 241 -8.55 7.20 -20.55
N ASN A 242 -7.44 6.80 -21.17
CA ASN A 242 -6.96 5.44 -21.18
C ASN A 242 -5.88 5.28 -20.11
N ALA A 243 -6.16 4.49 -19.07
CA ALA A 243 -5.21 4.15 -18.02
C ALA A 243 -4.51 2.82 -18.35
N GLU A 244 -3.18 2.87 -18.45
CA GLU A 244 -2.32 1.70 -18.59
C GLU A 244 -1.58 1.49 -17.27
N VAL A 245 -1.68 0.29 -16.70
CA VAL A 245 -1.04 -0.09 -15.44
C VAL A 245 0.08 -1.08 -15.74
N TYR A 246 1.31 -0.75 -15.34
CA TYR A 246 2.51 -1.54 -15.61
C TYR A 246 3.11 -2.09 -14.32
N TYR A 247 3.53 -3.36 -14.31
CA TYR A 247 4.38 -3.90 -13.27
C TYR A 247 5.81 -3.36 -13.43
N LEU A 248 6.40 -2.91 -12.34
CA LEU A 248 7.78 -2.41 -12.30
C LEU A 248 8.68 -3.39 -11.56
N LEU A 249 9.86 -3.65 -12.12
CA LEU A 249 10.87 -4.49 -11.45
C LEU A 249 11.45 -3.79 -10.23
N ASP A 250 11.61 -2.47 -10.29
CA ASP A 250 12.20 -1.71 -9.20
C ASP A 250 11.24 -1.63 -8.01
N PRO A 251 11.74 -1.76 -6.77
CA PRO A 251 10.92 -1.61 -5.57
C PRO A 251 10.51 -0.14 -5.37
N LEU A 252 9.46 0.04 -4.56
CA LEU A 252 9.18 1.35 -3.96
C LEU A 252 10.36 1.79 -3.08
N PRO A 253 10.55 3.10 -2.84
CA PRO A 253 11.56 3.60 -1.91
C PRO A 253 11.41 2.98 -0.51
N ASP A 254 12.53 2.82 0.21
CA ASP A 254 12.61 2.20 1.55
C ASP A 254 11.51 2.71 2.50
N LEU A 255 10.46 1.92 2.63
CA LEU A 255 9.33 2.11 3.51
C LEU A 255 9.12 0.77 4.20
N ASP A 256 9.03 0.79 5.53
CA ASP A 256 9.18 -0.36 6.41
C ASP A 256 8.54 -1.67 5.85
N THR A 257 9.39 -2.69 5.72
CA THR A 257 9.18 -4.08 5.25
C THR A 257 7.80 -4.68 5.60
N PRO A 258 7.22 -5.62 4.78
CA PRO A 258 7.98 -6.57 3.95
C PRO A 258 7.88 -6.40 2.43
N ILE A 259 6.72 -6.17 1.81
CA ILE A 259 6.63 -6.16 0.34
C ILE A 259 6.37 -4.76 -0.21
N VAL A 260 7.26 -4.29 -1.08
CA VAL A 260 7.18 -2.99 -1.78
C VAL A 260 7.11 -3.20 -3.30
N ASP A 261 6.03 -3.85 -3.74
CA ASP A 261 5.72 -3.92 -5.17
C ASP A 261 5.36 -2.55 -5.72
N ALA A 262 5.91 -2.20 -6.88
CA ALA A 262 5.62 -0.94 -7.54
C ALA A 262 4.86 -1.19 -8.84
N LYS A 263 3.81 -0.40 -9.05
CA LYS A 263 3.09 -0.29 -10.30
C LYS A 263 3.19 1.14 -10.81
N ALA A 264 3.30 1.31 -12.11
CA ALA A 264 3.09 2.63 -12.73
C ALA A 264 1.69 2.69 -13.31
N VAL A 265 0.96 3.76 -13.01
CA VAL A 265 -0.26 4.13 -13.73
C VAL A 265 0.10 5.23 -14.71
N VAL A 266 -0.20 5.04 -15.99
CA VAL A 266 0.02 6.00 -17.08
C VAL A 266 -1.31 6.33 -17.73
N LEU A 267 -1.72 7.59 -17.64
CA LEU A 267 -2.95 8.10 -18.22
C LEU A 267 -2.70 8.70 -19.59
N LYS A 268 -3.49 8.29 -20.57
CA LYS A 268 -3.42 8.78 -21.95
C LYS A 268 -4.73 9.37 -22.42
N HIS A 269 -4.67 10.54 -23.03
CA HIS A 269 -5.80 11.14 -23.75
C HIS A 269 -5.35 11.49 -25.17
N ASN A 270 -6.13 11.07 -26.18
CA ASN A 270 -5.76 11.24 -27.59
C ASN A 270 -4.33 10.76 -27.92
N LYS A 271 -3.95 9.59 -27.40
CA LYS A 271 -2.63 8.96 -27.53
C LYS A 271 -1.45 9.76 -26.92
N LYS A 272 -1.71 10.83 -26.17
CA LYS A 272 -0.69 11.58 -25.44
C LYS A 272 -0.75 11.21 -23.96
N ILE A 273 0.40 11.04 -23.34
CA ILE A 273 0.48 10.88 -21.89
C ILE A 273 0.11 12.23 -21.24
N VAL A 274 -0.90 12.19 -20.37
CA VAL A 274 -1.46 13.37 -19.68
C VAL A 274 -1.30 13.28 -18.16
N GLY A 275 -1.04 12.08 -17.64
CA GLY A 275 -0.73 11.86 -16.23
C GLY A 275 0.06 10.59 -16.01
N ALA A 276 0.86 10.56 -14.94
CA ALA A 276 1.51 9.33 -14.47
C ALA A 276 1.91 9.42 -12.99
N TYR A 277 1.91 8.29 -12.30
CA TYR A 277 2.28 8.17 -10.88
C TYR A 277 2.62 6.72 -10.53
N ILE A 278 3.22 6.51 -9.35
CA ILE A 278 3.53 5.20 -8.79
C ILE A 278 2.50 4.82 -7.74
N ASP A 279 2.04 3.58 -7.85
CA ASP A 279 1.07 2.96 -6.97
C ASP A 279 1.71 1.73 -6.31
N SER A 280 1.47 1.55 -5.00
CA SER A 280 2.06 0.49 -4.19
C SER A 280 1.28 -0.83 -4.16
N GLY A 281 0.09 -0.87 -4.75
CA GLY A 281 -0.81 -1.99 -4.52
C GLY A 281 -1.17 -2.15 -3.04
N ILE A 282 -0.95 -3.36 -2.48
CA ILE A 282 -1.61 -3.94 -1.29
C ILE A 282 -1.32 -3.25 0.07
N LEU A 283 -0.55 -2.17 0.19
CA LEU A 283 -0.26 -1.60 1.52
C LEU A 283 -0.23 -0.07 1.56
N ASN A 284 -0.88 0.48 2.60
CA ASN A 284 -1.05 1.88 3.04
C ASN A 284 0.24 2.69 3.30
N ARG A 285 1.35 2.45 2.59
CA ARG A 285 2.65 3.00 3.03
C ARG A 285 3.45 3.76 1.99
N ALA A 286 3.18 3.62 0.69
CA ALA A 286 4.16 4.06 -0.31
C ALA A 286 3.60 4.54 -1.66
N LEU A 287 2.76 5.57 -1.65
CA LEU A 287 2.41 6.29 -2.89
C LEU A 287 3.48 7.35 -3.19
N CYS A 288 3.99 7.35 -4.43
CA CYS A 288 4.96 8.36 -4.84
C CYS A 288 4.78 8.81 -6.29
N SER A 289 5.37 9.97 -6.57
CA SER A 289 5.59 10.44 -7.93
C SER A 289 6.65 9.60 -8.64
N LEU A 290 6.73 9.67 -9.97
CA LEU A 290 7.78 8.95 -10.71
C LEU A 290 9.19 9.36 -10.25
N ASP A 291 9.41 10.61 -9.79
CA ASP A 291 10.69 11.05 -9.22
C ASP A 291 10.88 10.65 -7.74
N ARG A 292 10.13 9.66 -7.25
CA ARG A 292 10.22 9.04 -5.92
C ARG A 292 9.96 9.98 -4.75
N LYS A 293 9.28 11.11 -4.99
CA LYS A 293 8.85 12.01 -3.92
C LYS A 293 7.53 11.56 -3.33
N SER A 294 7.47 11.54 -2.01
CA SER A 294 6.26 11.37 -1.22
C SER A 294 5.30 12.54 -1.42
N PHE A 295 4.04 12.32 -1.07
CA PHE A 295 3.01 13.36 -1.13
C PHE A 295 3.39 14.61 -0.32
N LYS A 296 3.99 14.39 0.86
CA LYS A 296 4.42 15.46 1.77
C LYS A 296 5.60 16.26 1.22
N GLU A 297 6.53 15.63 0.51
CA GLU A 297 7.61 16.35 -0.16
C GLU A 297 7.12 17.22 -1.32
N ILE A 298 6.03 16.81 -1.99
CA ILE A 298 5.44 17.56 -3.10
C ILE A 298 4.58 18.72 -2.61
N THR A 299 3.74 18.49 -1.60
CA THR A 299 2.69 19.43 -1.18
C THR A 299 2.97 20.13 0.14
N GLY A 300 3.89 19.62 0.96
CA GLY A 300 4.11 20.04 2.34
C GLY A 300 3.10 19.49 3.35
N LEU A 301 2.09 18.74 2.91
CA LEU A 301 0.97 18.24 3.72
C LEU A 301 0.89 16.71 3.68
N THR A 302 0.18 16.12 4.65
CA THR A 302 -0.29 14.73 4.49
C THR A 302 -1.41 14.69 3.45
N ILE A 303 -1.71 13.50 2.91
CA ILE A 303 -2.85 13.32 2.00
C ILE A 303 -4.15 13.76 2.70
N GLU A 304 -4.35 13.33 3.95
CA GLU A 304 -5.50 13.70 4.79
C GLU A 304 -5.64 15.24 4.90
N ASP A 305 -4.59 15.94 5.35
CA ASP A 305 -4.61 17.39 5.54
C ASP A 305 -4.89 18.14 4.23
N TYR A 306 -4.29 17.70 3.13
CA TYR A 306 -4.48 18.32 1.82
C TYR A 306 -5.92 18.17 1.33
N LEU A 307 -6.52 16.99 1.50
CA LEU A 307 -7.91 16.73 1.11
C LEU A 307 -8.88 17.56 1.94
N ILE A 308 -8.68 17.60 3.26
CA ILE A 308 -9.48 18.40 4.18
C ILE A 308 -9.47 19.89 3.75
N GLN A 309 -8.28 20.42 3.47
CA GLN A 309 -8.12 21.84 3.14
C GLN A 309 -8.69 22.23 1.76
N ASN A 310 -8.63 21.32 0.77
CA ASN A 310 -8.83 21.69 -0.64
C ASN A 310 -10.00 20.98 -1.33
N HIS A 311 -10.38 19.79 -0.88
CA HIS A 311 -11.21 18.86 -1.66
C HIS A 311 -12.44 18.34 -0.91
N ILE A 312 -12.78 18.83 0.28
CA ILE A 312 -14.08 18.49 0.91
C ILE A 312 -15.21 19.32 0.28
N ASP A 313 -16.27 18.65 -0.16
CA ASP A 313 -17.53 19.32 -0.49
C ASP A 313 -18.28 19.72 0.79
N LYS A 314 -18.21 21.01 1.12
CA LYS A 314 -18.88 21.61 2.28
C LYS A 314 -20.40 21.63 2.16
N ASN A 315 -20.97 21.35 0.97
CA ASN A 315 -22.40 21.34 0.73
C ASN A 315 -23.02 19.93 0.73
N SER A 316 -22.26 18.88 1.05
CA SER A 316 -22.79 17.51 1.11
C SER A 316 -23.86 17.38 2.19
N LYS A 317 -25.06 16.98 1.76
CA LYS A 317 -26.21 16.76 2.65
C LYS A 317 -26.01 15.54 3.54
N LEU A 318 -25.31 14.51 3.05
CA LEU A 318 -25.00 13.33 3.86
C LEU A 318 -24.04 13.69 4.99
N ASN A 319 -23.02 14.50 4.70
CA ASN A 319 -22.15 15.03 5.74
C ASN A 319 -22.92 15.87 6.76
N GLU A 320 -23.84 16.73 6.35
CA GLU A 320 -24.70 17.48 7.26
C GLU A 320 -25.56 16.55 8.14
N SER A 321 -26.14 15.49 7.55
CA SER A 321 -27.04 14.58 8.26
C SER A 321 -26.41 13.82 9.43
N VAL A 322 -25.09 13.59 9.37
CA VAL A 322 -24.35 12.90 10.45
C VAL A 322 -23.75 13.86 11.47
N GLN A 323 -23.68 15.16 11.17
CA GLN A 323 -23.08 16.16 12.07
C GLN A 323 -23.85 16.32 13.38
N ASN A 324 -25.15 16.03 13.35
CA ASN A 324 -26.04 16.21 14.49
C ASN A 324 -26.25 14.91 15.30
N LEU A 325 -25.60 13.81 14.93
CA LEU A 325 -25.74 12.54 15.65
C LEU A 325 -24.92 12.56 16.94
N SER A 326 -25.49 11.99 18.00
CA SER A 326 -24.72 11.60 19.17
C SER A 326 -23.72 10.49 18.84
N THR A 327 -22.74 10.27 19.72
CA THR A 327 -21.76 9.18 19.58
C THR A 327 -22.43 7.82 19.38
N GLU A 328 -23.47 7.52 20.16
CA GLU A 328 -24.21 6.26 20.06
C GLU A 328 -24.95 6.14 18.72
N GLU A 329 -25.62 7.20 18.28
CA GLU A 329 -26.33 7.20 17.00
C GLU A 329 -25.38 7.08 15.80
N LEU A 330 -24.21 7.70 15.86
CA LEU A 330 -23.20 7.60 14.81
C LEU A 330 -22.63 6.17 14.70
N ILE A 331 -22.33 5.52 15.83
CA ILE A 331 -21.86 4.13 15.87
C ILE A 331 -22.95 3.18 15.38
N LYS A 332 -24.20 3.37 15.80
CA LYS A 332 -25.34 2.59 15.29
C LYS A 332 -25.50 2.79 13.79
N SER A 333 -25.35 4.01 13.29
CA SER A 333 -25.40 4.31 11.86
C SER A 333 -24.29 3.61 11.08
N TYR A 334 -23.07 3.53 11.63
CA TYR A 334 -21.93 2.83 11.02
C TYR A 334 -22.21 1.33 10.83
N TYR A 335 -22.58 0.61 11.90
CA TYR A 335 -22.87 -0.82 11.81
C TYR A 335 -24.14 -1.12 11.01
N LYS A 336 -25.15 -0.25 11.10
CA LYS A 336 -26.38 -0.38 10.30
C LYS A 336 -26.08 -0.21 8.81
N SER A 337 -25.31 0.80 8.42
CA SER A 337 -24.94 1.01 7.01
C SER A 337 -24.19 -0.19 6.42
N GLN A 338 -23.40 -0.89 7.23
CA GLN A 338 -22.78 -2.16 6.84
C GLN A 338 -23.77 -3.29 6.64
N SER A 339 -24.68 -3.48 7.58
CA SER A 339 -25.73 -4.49 7.50
C SER A 339 -26.65 -4.26 6.28
N ASP A 340 -26.98 -2.99 6.02
CA ASP A 340 -27.85 -2.56 4.92
C ASP A 340 -27.11 -2.46 3.57
N LYS A 341 -25.78 -2.56 3.57
CA LYS A 341 -24.91 -2.31 2.41
C LYS A 341 -25.06 -0.90 1.80
N ASP A 342 -25.32 0.09 2.66
CA ASP A 342 -25.42 1.50 2.28
C ASP A 342 -24.03 2.17 2.32
N VAL A 343 -23.33 2.10 1.19
CA VAL A 343 -21.97 2.63 1.00
C VAL A 343 -21.91 4.13 1.35
N ASN A 344 -22.83 4.92 0.80
CA ASN A 344 -22.80 6.37 0.96
C ASN A 344 -23.04 6.77 2.42
N ARG A 345 -23.96 6.07 3.11
CA ARG A 345 -24.16 6.28 4.54
C ARG A 345 -22.93 5.86 5.34
N TYR A 346 -22.32 4.72 5.02
CA TYR A 346 -21.11 4.25 5.66
C TYR A 346 -19.97 5.28 5.55
N LEU A 347 -19.64 5.72 4.33
CA LEU A 347 -18.62 6.74 4.06
C LEU A 347 -18.92 8.05 4.80
N SER A 348 -20.20 8.41 4.94
CA SER A 348 -20.57 9.60 5.71
C SER A 348 -20.26 9.47 7.19
N THR A 349 -20.14 8.28 7.77
CA THR A 349 -19.81 8.12 9.20
C THR A 349 -18.32 8.24 9.50
N LEU A 350 -17.48 8.15 8.47
CA LEU A 350 -16.02 8.11 8.58
C LEU A 350 -15.38 9.51 8.58
N ASP A 351 -14.19 9.60 9.15
CA ASP A 351 -13.31 10.75 9.00
C ASP A 351 -12.41 10.62 7.77
N MET A 352 -11.66 11.67 7.41
CA MET A 352 -10.84 11.64 6.20
C MET A 352 -9.66 10.65 6.32
N GLY A 353 -9.14 10.40 7.53
CA GLY A 353 -8.09 9.41 7.76
C GLY A 353 -8.56 8.00 7.45
N ALA A 354 -9.76 7.63 7.92
CA ALA A 354 -10.43 6.39 7.57
C ALA A 354 -10.73 6.31 6.07
N ILE A 355 -11.27 7.37 5.45
CA ILE A 355 -11.54 7.40 4.00
C ILE A 355 -10.27 7.20 3.17
N VAL A 356 -9.14 7.80 3.55
CA VAL A 356 -7.86 7.57 2.89
C VAL A 356 -7.37 6.14 3.11
N SER A 357 -7.64 5.55 4.27
CA SER A 357 -7.27 4.16 4.58
C SER A 357 -8.08 3.15 3.77
N LEU A 358 -9.32 3.48 3.41
CA LEU A 358 -10.13 2.72 2.44
C LEU A 358 -9.56 2.76 1.01
N LEU A 359 -8.41 3.37 0.75
CA LEU A 359 -7.72 3.20 -0.53
C LEU A 359 -6.75 2.01 -0.51
N ASP A 360 -6.54 1.40 0.67
CA ASP A 360 -5.76 0.18 0.83
C ASP A 360 -6.51 -1.02 0.25
N PRO A 361 -5.89 -1.83 -0.64
CA PRO A 361 -6.52 -3.00 -1.24
C PRO A 361 -7.00 -4.07 -0.26
N ASP A 362 -6.47 -4.12 0.97
CA ASP A 362 -6.96 -5.04 2.00
C ASP A 362 -8.35 -4.64 2.53
N GLU A 363 -8.68 -3.34 2.51
CA GLU A 363 -9.99 -2.82 2.90
C GLU A 363 -10.91 -2.56 1.70
N PHE A 364 -10.34 -2.05 0.60
CA PHE A 364 -11.03 -1.75 -0.65
C PHE A 364 -10.02 -1.59 -1.80
N ASP A 365 -10.01 -2.57 -2.71
CA ASP A 365 -9.16 -2.51 -3.91
C ASP A 365 -9.75 -1.55 -4.94
N ILE A 366 -9.60 -0.24 -4.69
CA ILE A 366 -10.07 0.82 -5.59
C ILE A 366 -9.45 0.68 -6.99
N GLN A 367 -8.26 0.10 -7.10
CA GLN A 367 -7.68 -0.22 -8.41
C GLN A 367 -8.42 -1.38 -9.08
N ALA A 368 -8.88 -2.38 -8.34
CA ALA A 368 -9.72 -3.40 -8.92
C ALA A 368 -11.11 -2.90 -9.31
N GLU A 369 -11.64 -1.89 -8.63
CA GLU A 369 -12.90 -1.25 -9.01
C GLU A 369 -12.72 -0.32 -10.22
N LEU A 370 -11.76 0.62 -10.18
CA LEU A 370 -11.48 1.57 -11.25
C LEU A 370 -10.90 0.92 -12.51
N PHE A 371 -9.98 -0.03 -12.33
CA PHE A 371 -9.24 -0.63 -13.44
C PHE A 371 -9.71 -2.07 -13.70
N ASN A 372 -9.83 -2.95 -12.72
CA ASN A 372 -10.15 -4.37 -13.02
C ASN A 372 -11.64 -4.68 -13.25
N LYS A 373 -12.57 -3.72 -13.07
CA LYS A 373 -14.03 -3.95 -13.13
C LYS A 373 -14.43 -5.25 -12.46
N LEU A 374 -13.90 -5.51 -11.26
CA LEU A 374 -14.36 -6.68 -10.51
C LEU A 374 -15.84 -6.52 -10.16
N ASP A 375 -16.51 -7.68 -10.16
CA ASP A 375 -17.89 -7.86 -9.77
C ASP A 375 -18.21 -7.01 -8.53
N GLU A 376 -19.35 -6.28 -8.53
CA GLU A 376 -19.85 -5.39 -7.45
C GLU A 376 -19.88 -6.08 -6.06
N ASN A 377 -19.66 -7.40 -6.07
CA ASN A 377 -19.54 -8.33 -4.97
C ASN A 377 -18.18 -8.34 -4.24
N ASN A 378 -17.20 -7.48 -4.53
CA ASN A 378 -15.88 -7.43 -3.85
C ASN A 378 -15.65 -6.19 -2.95
N THR A 379 -16.73 -5.53 -2.54
CA THR A 379 -16.69 -4.33 -1.70
C THR A 379 -16.53 -4.66 -0.20
N ILE A 380 -16.27 -3.62 0.61
CA ILE A 380 -16.28 -3.64 2.09
C ILE A 380 -17.50 -4.37 2.69
N PHE A 381 -18.60 -4.45 1.93
CA PHE A 381 -19.85 -5.10 2.32
C PHE A 381 -20.01 -6.57 1.89
N LYS A 382 -19.10 -7.15 1.09
CA LYS A 382 -19.11 -8.59 0.78
C LYS A 382 -19.06 -9.41 2.07
N HIS A 383 -18.27 -8.90 2.99
CA HIS A 383 -17.92 -9.50 4.25
C HIS A 383 -18.60 -8.85 5.45
N ALA A 384 -19.39 -7.79 5.23
CA ALA A 384 -20.12 -7.11 6.29
C ALA A 384 -21.10 -8.06 6.96
N ASN A 385 -21.02 -8.07 8.28
CA ASN A 385 -21.86 -8.88 9.14
C ASN A 385 -23.18 -8.16 9.40
N GLU A 386 -24.28 -8.93 9.43
CA GLU A 386 -25.52 -8.40 10.01
C GLU A 386 -25.27 -8.21 11.51
N THR A 387 -25.21 -6.95 11.94
CA THR A 387 -24.64 -6.59 13.24
C THR A 387 -25.62 -5.73 14.03
N GLU A 388 -25.91 -6.15 15.25
CA GLU A 388 -26.67 -5.37 16.21
C GLU A 388 -25.73 -4.73 17.23
N VAL A 389 -25.90 -3.44 17.49
CA VAL A 389 -25.17 -2.73 18.55
C VAL A 389 -25.94 -2.87 19.86
N LEU A 390 -25.35 -3.59 20.81
CA LEU A 390 -25.95 -3.89 22.12
C LEU A 390 -25.65 -2.80 23.15
N GLU A 391 -24.42 -2.28 23.14
CA GLU A 391 -23.95 -1.32 24.15
C GLU A 391 -22.92 -0.37 23.53
N VAL A 392 -22.98 0.90 23.92
CA VAL A 392 -21.97 1.92 23.58
C VAL A 392 -21.53 2.61 24.85
N LYS A 393 -20.22 2.55 25.14
CA LYS A 393 -19.63 3.13 26.34
C LYS A 393 -18.50 4.09 25.96
N ASP A 394 -18.71 5.36 26.28
CA ASP A 394 -17.70 6.41 26.15
C ASP A 394 -16.61 6.24 27.21
N ASN A 395 -15.35 6.09 26.78
CA ASN A 395 -14.20 5.94 27.67
C ASN A 395 -13.44 7.25 27.87
N GLY A 396 -13.88 8.35 27.23
CA GLY A 396 -13.26 9.67 27.32
C GLY A 396 -12.51 10.08 26.05
N GLU A 397 -11.90 11.27 26.13
CA GLU A 397 -11.19 11.91 25.02
C GLU A 397 -9.74 12.20 25.43
N SER A 398 -8.79 11.84 24.57
CA SER A 398 -7.36 12.15 24.72
C SER A 398 -6.80 12.61 23.39
N SER A 399 -6.10 13.74 23.39
CA SER A 399 -5.41 14.27 22.20
C SER A 399 -6.31 14.45 20.96
N GLY A 400 -7.60 14.78 21.16
CA GLY A 400 -8.57 14.98 20.08
C GLY A 400 -9.16 13.68 19.51
N ILE A 401 -8.82 12.53 20.10
CA ILE A 401 -9.39 11.21 19.80
C ILE A 401 -10.29 10.80 20.96
N LYS A 402 -11.50 10.38 20.63
CA LYS A 402 -12.48 9.84 21.57
C LYS A 402 -12.54 8.33 21.44
N ASP A 403 -12.32 7.64 22.55
CA ASP A 403 -12.27 6.19 22.62
C ASP A 403 -13.62 5.67 23.11
N VAL A 404 -14.21 4.74 22.36
CA VAL A 404 -15.54 4.20 22.66
C VAL A 404 -15.48 2.68 22.62
N SER A 405 -15.94 2.03 23.69
CA SER A 405 -16.16 0.58 23.70
C SER A 405 -17.56 0.28 23.19
N VAL A 406 -17.67 -0.65 22.26
CA VAL A 406 -18.95 -1.05 21.66
C VAL A 406 -19.11 -2.55 21.81
N LYS A 407 -20.24 -2.97 22.37
CA LYS A 407 -20.63 -4.38 22.35
C LYS A 407 -21.54 -4.62 21.16
N ILE A 408 -21.16 -5.55 20.30
CA ILE A 408 -21.93 -5.92 19.11
C ILE A 408 -22.35 -7.38 19.16
N ASN A 409 -23.42 -7.72 18.44
CA ASN A 409 -23.85 -9.07 18.18
C ASN A 409 -23.87 -9.31 16.66
N ILE A 410 -23.00 -10.19 16.19
CA ILE A 410 -22.96 -10.62 14.80
C ILE A 410 -23.97 -11.75 14.61
N LEU A 411 -25.08 -11.42 13.94
CA LEU A 411 -26.21 -12.31 13.66
C LEU A 411 -25.94 -13.19 12.43
N LYS A 412 -25.23 -12.62 11.45
CA LYS A 412 -24.83 -13.29 10.22
C LYS A 412 -23.42 -12.87 9.85
N CYS A 413 -22.58 -13.87 9.54
CA CYS A 413 -21.24 -13.64 9.04
C CYS A 413 -21.08 -14.25 7.66
N ASN A 414 -20.43 -13.50 6.76
CA ASN A 414 -20.02 -13.96 5.44
C ASN A 414 -18.49 -14.13 5.33
N GLN A 415 -17.74 -13.95 6.43
CA GLN A 415 -16.29 -14.21 6.52
C GLN A 415 -16.00 -15.56 7.18
N ILE A 416 -14.85 -16.13 6.83
CA ILE A 416 -14.31 -17.36 7.45
C ILE A 416 -13.67 -17.08 8.82
N ILE A 417 -13.29 -15.82 9.08
CA ILE A 417 -12.37 -15.45 10.18
C ILE A 417 -13.11 -15.02 11.46
N ILE A 418 -14.36 -14.56 11.35
CA ILE A 418 -15.16 -14.09 12.50
C ILE A 418 -16.41 -14.96 12.62
N ASP A 419 -16.63 -15.53 13.79
CA ASP A 419 -17.83 -16.32 14.05
C ASP A 419 -19.06 -15.44 14.37
N LYS A 420 -20.24 -16.06 14.38
CA LYS A 420 -21.42 -15.43 14.95
C LYS A 420 -21.29 -15.34 16.46
N GLY A 421 -21.73 -14.23 17.04
CA GLY A 421 -21.70 -14.07 18.49
C GLY A 421 -21.52 -12.63 18.93
N ILE A 422 -21.27 -12.49 20.23
CA ILE A 422 -21.09 -11.21 20.90
C ILE A 422 -19.61 -10.88 20.96
N TYR A 423 -19.27 -9.66 20.56
CA TYR A 423 -17.91 -9.14 20.56
C TYR A 423 -17.86 -7.77 21.22
N ASP A 424 -16.76 -7.51 21.93
CA ASP A 424 -16.40 -6.17 22.38
C ASP A 424 -15.43 -5.57 21.35
N MET A 425 -15.71 -4.34 20.92
CA MET A 425 -14.95 -3.61 19.92
C MET A 425 -14.47 -2.28 20.49
N GLY A 426 -13.27 -1.87 20.11
CA GLY A 426 -12.78 -0.50 20.27
C GLY A 426 -13.11 0.35 19.04
N VAL A 427 -13.67 1.54 19.26
CA VAL A 427 -13.93 2.54 18.22
C VAL A 427 -13.21 3.83 18.58
N ASN A 428 -12.32 4.28 17.72
CA ASN A 428 -11.65 5.57 17.85
C ASN A 428 -12.35 6.58 16.95
N MET A 429 -12.69 7.74 17.51
CA MET A 429 -13.38 8.81 16.80
C MET A 429 -12.56 10.10 16.85
N ARG A 430 -12.43 10.80 15.72
CA ARG A 430 -11.72 12.08 15.62
C ARG A 430 -12.70 13.22 15.41
N LYS A 431 -12.43 14.39 15.99
CA LYS A 431 -13.16 15.61 15.63
C LYS A 431 -12.68 16.13 14.27
N ASN A 432 -13.62 16.43 13.37
CA ASN A 432 -13.33 17.16 12.14
C ASN A 432 -13.23 18.68 12.42
N GLU A 433 -12.97 19.46 11.35
CA GLU A 433 -12.83 20.93 11.43
C GLU A 433 -14.04 21.66 12.03
N ASN A 434 -15.23 21.04 11.96
CA ASN A 434 -16.48 21.60 12.50
C ASN A 434 -16.73 21.17 13.97
N GLY A 435 -15.78 20.49 14.61
CA GLY A 435 -15.89 20.00 15.98
C GLY A 435 -16.77 18.75 16.13
N VAL A 436 -17.14 18.10 15.02
CA VAL A 436 -18.01 16.94 14.98
C VAL A 436 -17.18 15.65 14.97
N TYR A 437 -17.58 14.68 15.78
CA TYR A 437 -16.94 13.36 15.79
C TYR A 437 -17.29 12.55 14.55
N LYS A 438 -16.27 11.89 14.01
CA LYS A 438 -16.36 10.91 12.93
C LYS A 438 -15.53 9.69 13.28
N ILE A 439 -15.87 8.53 12.73
CA ILE A 439 -15.16 7.27 13.02
C ILE A 439 -13.84 7.26 12.25
N ASN A 440 -12.73 7.05 12.97
CA ASN A 440 -11.38 6.95 12.42
C ASN A 440 -10.95 5.49 12.25
N SER A 441 -11.28 4.63 13.21
CA SER A 441 -10.90 3.21 13.17
C SER A 441 -11.78 2.38 14.10
N VAL A 442 -11.94 1.10 13.75
CA VAL A 442 -12.63 0.09 14.56
C VAL A 442 -11.72 -1.13 14.67
N GLY A 443 -11.54 -1.68 15.88
CA GLY A 443 -10.69 -2.84 16.13
C GLY A 443 -11.23 -3.74 17.25
N PHE A 444 -10.74 -4.97 17.29
CA PHE A 444 -11.01 -5.94 18.37
C PHE A 444 -10.21 -5.64 19.64
#